data_AF-A0A450WYP2-F1
#
_entry.id   AF-A0A450WYP2-F1
#
_cell.length_a   1.000
_cell.length_b   1.000
_cell.length_c   1.000
_cell.angle_alpha   90.00
_cell.angle_beta   90.00
_cell.angle_gamma   90.00
#
_symmetry.space_group_name_H-M   'P 1'
#
loop_
_entity.id
_entity.type
_entity.pdbx_description
1 polymer ?
#
loop_
_entity_poly.entity_id
_entity_poly.type
_entity_poly.pdbx_seq_one_letter_code
_entity_poly.pdbx_strand_id
1 'polypeptide(L)'
;MERDIYKKLQKWKTFYRRKPLILNGSRQVGKTYALEHFAKESYEKYAYFNFEKDKTLSSFFTESLDPKELIKNLSIHSSIDIEPENTLIIFDEIQECD
;
A
#
# COMPACT_ATOMS: atom_id res chain seq x y z
N MET A 1 -11.63 -17.82 13.61
CA MET A 1 -11.47 -18.30 12.22
C MET A 1 -10.64 -17.28 11.49
N GLU A 2 -9.33 -17.49 11.37
CA GLU A 2 -8.48 -16.58 10.58
C GLU A 2 -8.87 -16.69 9.11
N ARG A 3 -9.19 -15.58 8.45
CA ARG A 3 -9.44 -15.56 7.00
C ARG A 3 -8.15 -16.01 6.29
N ASP A 4 -8.26 -16.88 5.30
CA ASP A 4 -7.12 -17.40 4.52
C ASP A 4 -6.22 -16.30 3.93
N ILE A 5 -6.79 -15.12 3.67
CA ILE A 5 -6.05 -13.96 3.17
C ILE A 5 -4.96 -13.49 4.14
N TYR A 6 -5.19 -13.53 5.46
CA TYR A 6 -4.20 -13.06 6.43
C TYR A 6 -2.97 -13.94 6.46
N LYS A 7 -3.15 -15.26 6.37
CA LYS A 7 -2.02 -16.21 6.28
C LYS A 7 -1.18 -15.94 5.03
N LYS A 8 -1.82 -15.60 3.91
CA LYS A 8 -1.13 -15.21 2.67
C LYS A 8 -0.36 -13.90 2.82
N LEU A 9 -0.94 -12.90 3.48
CA LEU A 9 -0.29 -11.61 3.76
C LEU A 9 0.91 -11.76 4.71
N GLN A 10 0.77 -12.56 5.77
CA GLN A 10 1.88 -12.88 6.69
C GLN A 10 3.02 -13.62 5.98
N LYS A 11 2.68 -14.61 5.15
CA LYS A 11 3.66 -15.32 4.33
C LYS A 11 4.38 -14.39 3.35
N TRP A 12 3.65 -13.42 2.76
CA TRP A 12 4.24 -12.42 1.89
C TRP A 12 5.23 -11.51 2.64
N LYS A 13 4.87 -10.99 3.82
CA LYS A 13 5.75 -10.12 4.63
C LYS A 13 7.07 -10.81 5.00
N THR A 14 6.98 -12.07 5.42
CA THR A 14 8.12 -12.87 5.90
C THR A 14 9.02 -13.42 4.79
N PHE A 15 8.64 -13.27 3.51
CA PHE A 15 9.44 -13.75 2.40
C PHE A 15 10.66 -12.85 2.14
N TYR A 16 11.86 -13.42 2.19
CA TYR A 16 13.15 -12.71 2.11
C TYR A 16 13.37 -11.88 0.84
N ARG A 17 12.68 -12.21 -0.26
CA ARG A 17 12.68 -11.44 -1.52
C ARG A 17 11.26 -11.11 -1.93
N ARG A 18 10.48 -10.53 -1.02
CA ARG A 18 9.08 -10.15 -1.30
C ARG A 18 9.03 -9.13 -2.43
N LYS A 19 8.25 -9.45 -3.45
CA LYS A 19 7.86 -8.51 -4.51
C LYS A 19 6.65 -7.69 -4.03
N PRO A 20 6.34 -6.53 -4.64
CA PRO A 20 5.06 -5.87 -4.43
C PRO A 20 3.89 -6.86 -4.60
N LEU A 21 2.88 -6.73 -3.75
CA LEU A 21 1.70 -7.59 -3.77
C LEU A 21 0.58 -6.91 -4.55
N ILE A 22 -0.05 -7.64 -5.47
CA ILE A 22 -1.27 -7.22 -6.16
C ILE A 22 -2.43 -8.00 -5.56
N LEU A 23 -3.45 -7.30 -5.04
CA LEU A 23 -4.65 -7.90 -4.47
C LEU A 23 -5.88 -7.61 -5.34
N ASN A 24 -6.21 -8.58 -6.21
CA ASN A 24 -7.36 -8.48 -7.11
C ASN A 24 -8.62 -9.13 -6.51
N GLY A 25 -9.79 -8.63 -6.91
CA GLY A 25 -11.09 -9.21 -6.56
C GLY A 25 -12.22 -8.22 -6.82
N SER A 26 -13.46 -8.67 -6.71
CA SER A 26 -14.64 -7.81 -6.92
C SER A 26 -14.66 -6.59 -5.99
N ARG A 27 -15.30 -5.50 -6.39
CA ARG A 27 -15.56 -4.36 -5.50
C ARG A 27 -16.37 -4.83 -4.29
N GLN A 28 -16.19 -4.17 -3.14
CA GLN A 28 -16.95 -4.42 -1.90
C GLN A 28 -16.78 -5.80 -1.21
N VAL A 29 -15.76 -6.58 -1.56
CA VAL A 29 -15.47 -7.88 -0.90
C VAL A 29 -14.60 -7.77 0.37
N GLY A 30 -14.26 -6.54 0.79
CA GLY A 30 -13.45 -6.27 1.98
C GLY A 30 -11.94 -6.32 1.77
N LYS A 31 -11.44 -6.05 0.56
CA LYS A 31 -10.00 -5.99 0.23
C LYS A 31 -9.27 -4.93 1.06
N THR A 32 -9.75 -3.69 0.99
CA THR A 32 -9.20 -2.55 1.75
C THR A 32 -9.19 -2.83 3.24
N TYR A 33 -10.28 -3.36 3.78
CA TYR A 33 -10.37 -3.77 5.19
C TYR A 33 -9.31 -4.81 5.56
N ALA A 34 -9.11 -5.84 4.74
CA ALA A 34 -8.11 -6.87 5.01
C ALA A 34 -6.69 -6.30 4.99
N LEU A 35 -6.38 -5.39 4.07
CA LEU A 35 -5.07 -4.74 4.00
C LEU A 35 -4.83 -3.80 5.19
N GLU A 36 -5.78 -2.93 5.53
CA GLU A 36 -5.65 -2.02 6.67
C GLU A 36 -5.55 -2.78 8.00
N HIS A 37 -6.35 -3.82 8.19
CA HIS A 37 -6.27 -4.63 9.40
C HIS A 37 -4.91 -5.33 9.51
N PHE A 38 -4.44 -5.94 8.41
CA PHE A 38 -3.10 -6.54 8.37
C PHE A 38 -2.00 -5.50 8.63
N ALA A 39 -2.15 -4.28 8.10
CA ALA A 39 -1.21 -3.19 8.29
C ALA A 39 -1.07 -2.82 9.77
N LYS A 40 -2.20 -2.61 10.44
CA LYS A 40 -2.27 -2.27 11.88
C LYS A 40 -1.67 -3.35 12.78
N GLU A 41 -1.85 -4.62 12.43
CA GLU A 41 -1.33 -5.74 13.22
C GLU A 41 0.14 -6.06 12.95
N SER A 42 0.67 -5.66 11.78
CA SER A 42 1.98 -6.14 11.30
C SER A 42 3.01 -5.05 11.11
N TYR A 43 2.64 -3.78 11.08
CA TYR A 43 3.55 -2.68 10.82
C TYR A 43 3.36 -1.60 11.87
N GLU A 44 4.41 -0.82 12.13
CA GLU A 44 4.33 0.32 13.05
C GLU A 44 3.44 1.42 12.45
N LYS A 45 3.57 1.64 11.13
CA LYS A 45 2.86 2.65 10.38
C LYS A 45 2.33 2.05 9.09
N TYR A 46 1.28 2.66 8.54
CA TYR A 46 0.86 2.37 7.17
C TYR A 46 0.39 3.63 6.48
N ALA A 47 0.80 3.81 5.24
CA ALA A 47 0.41 4.93 4.39
C ALA A 47 -0.60 4.42 3.36
N TYR A 48 -1.83 4.93 3.44
CA TYR A 48 -2.93 4.56 2.56
C TYR A 48 -3.18 5.66 1.53
N PHE A 49 -3.12 5.30 0.26
CA PHE A 49 -3.33 6.18 -0.87
C PHE A 49 -4.41 5.61 -1.77
N ASN A 50 -5.45 6.39 -2.07
CA ASN A 50 -6.55 5.99 -2.92
C ASN A 50 -6.59 6.89 -4.16
N PHE A 51 -6.26 6.33 -5.32
CA PHE A 51 -6.07 7.07 -6.57
C PHE A 51 -7.39 7.56 -7.18
N GLU A 52 -8.50 6.89 -6.89
CA GLU A 52 -9.84 7.37 -7.27
C GLU A 52 -10.22 8.64 -6.51
N LYS A 53 -9.88 8.71 -5.22
CA LYS A 53 -10.22 9.82 -4.32
C LYS A 53 -9.27 11.00 -4.42
N ASP A 54 -7.99 10.73 -4.64
CA ASP A 54 -6.97 11.77 -4.74
C ASP A 54 -6.23 11.70 -6.08
N LYS A 55 -6.69 12.55 -7.00
CA LYS A 55 -6.12 12.66 -8.35
C LYS A 55 -4.72 13.27 -8.38
N THR A 56 -4.25 13.88 -7.28
CA THR A 56 -2.90 14.43 -7.23
C THR A 56 -1.84 13.33 -7.12
N LEU A 57 -2.21 12.14 -6.65
CA LEU A 57 -1.28 11.02 -6.50
C LEU A 57 -0.62 10.61 -7.82
N SER A 58 -1.38 10.64 -8.93
CA SER A 58 -0.87 10.27 -10.25
C SER A 58 0.27 11.18 -10.72
N SER A 59 0.27 12.46 -10.33
CA SER A 59 1.32 13.40 -10.76
C SER A 59 2.69 13.04 -10.18
N PHE A 60 2.74 12.40 -9.00
CA PHE A 60 4.01 11.98 -8.41
C PHE A 60 4.72 10.93 -9.26
N PHE A 61 3.97 10.08 -9.97
CA PHE A 61 4.52 9.02 -10.82
C PHE A 61 4.82 9.49 -12.25
N THR A 62 4.22 10.60 -12.70
CA THR A 62 4.52 11.18 -14.01
C THR A 62 5.73 12.11 -13.97
N GLU A 63 5.93 12.82 -12.85
CA GLU A 63 7.09 13.70 -12.65
C GLU A 63 8.40 12.91 -12.50
N SER A 64 8.38 11.80 -11.76
CA SER A 64 9.56 10.97 -11.54
C SER A 64 9.19 9.53 -11.19
N LEU A 65 9.97 8.58 -11.73
CA LEU A 65 9.90 7.17 -11.34
C LEU A 65 11.06 6.77 -10.41
N ASP A 66 11.84 7.73 -9.93
CA ASP A 66 12.88 7.45 -8.93
C ASP A 66 12.22 7.07 -7.59
N PRO A 67 12.49 5.88 -7.03
CA PRO A 67 11.84 5.44 -5.80
C PRO A 67 12.09 6.36 -4.60
N LYS A 68 13.25 7.04 -4.51
CA LYS A 68 13.55 7.91 -3.37
C LYS A 68 12.70 9.17 -3.43
N GLU A 69 12.55 9.73 -4.62
CA GLU A 69 11.69 10.89 -4.86
C GLU A 69 10.21 10.55 -4.61
N LEU A 70 9.75 9.41 -5.12
CA LEU A 70 8.40 8.91 -4.87
C LEU A 70 8.11 8.73 -3.38
N ILE A 71 9.00 8.07 -2.64
CA ILE A 71 8.84 7.87 -1.19
C ILE A 71 8.77 9.22 -0.48
N LYS A 72 9.63 10.17 -0.84
CA LYS A 72 9.61 11.52 -0.25
C LYS A 72 8.28 12.24 -0.50
N ASN A 73 7.79 12.25 -1.74
CA ASN A 73 6.55 12.93 -2.10
C ASN A 73 5.34 12.28 -1.40
N LEU A 74 5.28 10.95 -1.39
CA LEU A 74 4.25 10.19 -0.69
C LEU A 74 4.27 10.42 0.83
N SER A 75 5.47 10.50 1.44
CA SER A 75 5.62 10.82 2.86
C SER A 75 5.10 12.21 3.21
N ILE A 76 5.47 13.22 2.41
CA ILE A 76 4.98 14.59 2.59
C ILE A 76 3.45 14.64 2.45
N HIS A 77 2.93 14.00 1.40
CA HIS A 77 1.50 13.99 1.10
C HIS A 77 0.67 13.30 2.19
N SER A 78 1.12 12.14 2.69
CA SER A 78 0.42 11.39 3.75
C SER A 78 0.68 11.91 5.16
N SER A 79 1.67 12.81 5.35
CA SER A 79 2.21 13.18 6.67
C SER A 79 2.70 11.98 7.49
N ILE A 80 3.10 10.90 6.80
CA ILE A 80 3.64 9.68 7.41
C ILE A 80 5.09 9.54 6.97
N ASP A 81 5.99 9.37 7.94
CA ASP A 81 7.37 9.03 7.66
C ASP A 81 7.45 7.57 7.18
N ILE A 82 7.71 7.39 5.87
CA ILE A 82 7.70 6.08 5.22
C ILE A 82 9.08 5.47 5.32
N GLU A 83 9.25 4.66 6.35
CA GLU A 83 10.50 3.97 6.64
C GLU A 83 10.48 2.53 6.08
N PRO A 84 11.58 2.07 5.44
CA PRO A 84 11.72 0.67 5.04
C PRO A 84 11.45 -0.28 6.21
N GLU A 85 10.84 -1.42 5.91
CA GLU A 85 10.52 -2.51 6.86
C GLU A 85 9.44 -2.20 7.90
N ASN A 86 9.32 -0.95 8.36
CA ASN A 86 8.40 -0.53 9.42
C ASN A 86 7.08 0.04 8.89
N THR A 87 7.05 0.50 7.63
CA THR A 87 5.87 1.10 7.02
C THR A 87 5.32 0.26 5.87
N LEU A 88 4.01 -0.04 5.90
CA LEU A 88 3.31 -0.61 4.76
C LEU A 88 2.68 0.49 3.91
N ILE A 89 2.99 0.51 2.62
CA ILE A 89 2.32 1.36 1.64
C ILE A 89 1.16 0.57 1.02
N ILE A 90 -0.03 1.17 1.02
CA ILE A 90 -1.23 0.62 0.36
C ILE A 90 -1.65 1.58 -0.75
N PHE A 91 -1.62 1.10 -1.98
CA PHE A 91 -2.22 1.77 -3.13
C PHE A 91 -3.56 1.11 -3.43
N ASP A 92 -4.64 1.87 -3.27
CA ASP A 92 -6.00 1.43 -3.55
C ASP A 92 -6.51 2.06 -4.85
N GLU A 93 -7.28 1.28 -5.61
CA GLU A 93 -7.76 1.66 -6.96
C GLU A 93 -6.63 2.20 -7.86
N ILE A 94 -5.43 1.60 -7.79
CA ILE A 94 -4.21 2.04 -8.52
C ILE A 94 -4.41 2.12 -10.04
N GLN A 95 -5.40 1.43 -10.60
CA GLN A 95 -5.70 1.52 -12.02
C GLN A 95 -6.24 2.89 -12.46
N GLU A 96 -6.65 3.75 -11.52
CA GLU A 96 -7.02 5.15 -11.79
C GLU A 96 -5.78 6.07 -11.89
N CYS A 97 -4.57 5.51 -11.76
CA CYS A 97 -3.32 6.20 -12.04
C CYS A 97 -3.08 6.27 -13.55
N ASP A 98 -3.64 7.29 -14.19
CA ASP A 98 -3.45 7.64 -15.61
C ASP A 98 -2.14 8.40 -15.89
#